data_AF-A0A3C1FCW8-F1
#
_entry.id   AF-A0A3C1FCW8-F1
#
_cell.length_a   1.000
_cell.length_b   1.000
_cell.length_c   1.000
_cell.angle_alpha   90.00
_cell.angle_beta   90.00
_cell.angle_gamma   90.00
#
_symmetry.space_group_name_H-M   'P 1'
#
loop_
_entity.id
_entity.type
_entity.pdbx_description
1 polymer ?
#
loop_
_entity_poly.entity_id
_entity_poly.type
_entity_poly.pdbx_seq_one_letter_code
_entity_poly.pdbx_strand_id
1 'polypeptide(L)'
;MNKTIALIVLAGGGLLVSLGLLFMCASVARPERLPLSILLIVIGGGAAAWAGVTWRRLNEIEPERLADRIVEWVRAQGKFETTEAEAIAALAAPASSVHAALEILRSRGEIIADHRHDRLVYVFPNLKESKVERRCPYCGAQFPVKQALSKCPNCGASLELQLN
;
A
#
# COMPACT_ATOMS: atom_id res chain seq x y z
N MET A 1 6.97 17.76 -9.41
CA MET A 1 8.11 18.28 -8.62
C MET A 1 8.84 17.09 -8.04
N ASN A 2 10.16 16.97 -8.24
CA ASN A 2 10.89 15.78 -7.77
C ASN A 2 10.93 15.73 -6.24
N LYS A 3 10.84 14.53 -5.68
CA LYS A 3 10.86 14.27 -4.22
C LYS A 3 12.09 14.93 -3.56
N THR A 4 13.21 15.00 -4.27
CA THR A 4 14.44 15.71 -3.90
C THR A 4 14.28 17.22 -3.74
N ILE A 5 13.56 17.89 -4.65
CA ILE A 5 13.34 19.35 -4.56
C ILE A 5 12.48 19.68 -3.34
N ALA A 6 11.43 18.89 -3.07
CA ALA A 6 10.59 19.06 -1.89
C ALA A 6 11.39 18.88 -0.58
N LEU A 7 12.29 17.88 -0.54
CA LEU A 7 13.21 17.65 0.59
C LEU A 7 14.15 18.84 0.83
N ILE A 8 14.73 19.39 -0.23
CA ILE A 8 15.63 20.56 -0.14
C ILE A 8 14.88 21.78 0.38
N VAL A 9 13.67 22.05 -0.13
CA VAL A 9 12.84 23.18 0.33
C VAL A 9 12.41 22.99 1.80
N LEU A 10 12.10 21.77 2.21
CA LEU A 10 11.72 21.48 3.60
C LEU A 10 12.90 21.64 4.57
N ALA A 11 14.09 21.15 4.19
CA ALA A 11 15.32 21.33 4.97
C ALA A 11 15.72 22.81 5.06
N GLY A 12 15.68 23.55 3.94
CA GLY A 12 15.96 24.97 3.89
C GLY A 12 14.96 25.81 4.71
N GLY A 13 13.67 25.49 4.61
CA GLY A 13 12.61 26.12 5.40
C GLY A 13 12.79 25.89 6.90
N GLY A 14 13.11 24.66 7.32
CA GLY A 14 13.41 24.34 8.72
C GLY A 14 14.62 25.11 9.26
N LEU A 15 15.66 25.27 8.44
CA LEU A 15 16.86 26.03 8.80
C LEU A 15 16.58 27.53 8.92
N LEU A 16 15.75 28.10 8.02
CA LEU A 16 15.29 29.49 8.14
C LEU A 16 14.43 29.72 9.40
N VAL A 17 13.52 28.80 9.71
CA VAL A 17 12.65 28.91 10.90
C VAL A 17 13.49 28.87 12.17
N SER A 18 14.45 27.95 12.25
CA SER A 18 15.35 27.86 13.41
C SER A 18 16.24 29.11 13.56
N LEU A 19 16.77 29.68 12.47
CA LEU A 19 17.44 30.98 12.51
C LEU A 19 16.51 32.12 12.95
N GLY A 20 15.26 32.13 12.47
CA GLY A 20 14.25 33.11 12.86
C GLY A 20 13.92 33.07 14.36
N LEU A 21 13.80 31.86 14.93
CA LEU A 21 13.63 31.63 16.36
C LEU A 21 14.84 32.11 17.19
N LEU A 22 16.06 31.85 16.72
CA LEU A 22 17.28 32.36 17.36
C LEU A 22 17.32 33.89 17.37
N PHE A 23 16.96 34.54 16.26
CA PHE A 23 16.85 36.00 16.18
C PHE A 23 15.72 36.57 17.05
N MET A 24 14.61 35.83 17.19
CA MET A 24 13.52 36.19 18.09
C MET A 24 13.98 36.20 19.55
N CYS A 25 14.74 35.19 19.99
CA CYS A 25 15.36 35.16 21.32
C CYS A 25 16.36 36.30 21.52
N ALA A 26 17.16 36.62 20.50
CA ALA A 26 18.12 37.73 20.55
C ALA A 26 17.45 39.13 20.54
N SER A 27 16.18 39.23 20.10
CA SER A 27 15.45 40.50 20.02
C SER A 27 15.15 41.13 21.38
N VAL A 28 15.20 40.32 22.47
CA VAL A 28 15.06 40.80 23.85
C VAL A 28 16.14 41.82 24.21
N ALA A 29 17.34 41.70 23.62
CA ALA A 29 18.45 42.63 23.85
C ALA A 29 18.49 43.82 22.89
N ARG A 30 17.88 43.71 21.69
CA ARG A 30 17.84 44.79 20.68
C ARG A 30 16.52 44.75 19.87
N PRO A 31 15.55 45.64 20.16
CA PRO A 31 14.20 45.59 19.57
C PRO A 31 14.18 45.91 18.07
N GLU A 32 15.21 46.56 17.55
CA GLU A 32 15.42 46.83 16.12
C GLU A 32 15.49 45.56 15.23
N ARG A 33 15.69 44.37 15.83
CA ARG A 33 15.77 43.08 15.10
C ARG A 33 14.45 42.31 15.00
N LEU A 34 13.38 42.76 15.67
CA LEU A 34 12.05 42.15 15.62
C LEU A 34 11.43 42.01 14.21
N PRO A 35 11.49 43.03 13.32
CA PRO A 35 10.90 42.86 11.99
C PRO A 35 11.63 41.80 11.16
N LEU A 36 12.94 41.64 11.39
CA LEU A 36 13.76 40.65 10.67
C LEU A 36 13.41 39.21 11.09
N SER A 37 13.21 38.95 12.38
CA SER A 37 12.83 37.61 12.88
C SER A 37 11.44 37.20 12.40
N ILE A 38 10.48 38.11 12.42
CA ILE A 38 9.12 37.86 11.92
C ILE A 38 9.15 37.52 10.43
N LEU A 39 9.87 38.29 9.61
CA LEU A 39 10.00 38.05 8.18
C LEU A 39 10.59 36.65 7.89
N LEU A 40 11.65 36.27 8.60
CA LEU A 40 12.30 34.96 8.47
C LEU A 40 11.37 33.79 8.85
N ILE A 41 10.59 33.94 9.93
CA ILE A 41 9.65 32.91 10.38
C ILE A 41 8.49 32.77 9.39
N VAL A 42 7.94 33.89 8.88
CA VAL A 42 6.81 33.85 7.93
C VAL A 42 7.25 33.21 6.61
N ILE A 43 8.41 33.59 6.07
CA ILE A 43 8.92 33.04 4.80
C ILE A 43 9.31 31.57 4.99
N GLY A 44 10.09 31.24 6.03
CA GLY A 44 10.53 29.87 6.30
C GLY A 44 9.37 28.94 6.65
N GLY A 45 8.43 29.41 7.49
CA GLY A 45 7.24 28.68 7.88
C GLY A 45 6.28 28.47 6.71
N GLY A 46 6.08 29.49 5.87
CA GLY A 46 5.30 29.38 4.64
C GLY A 46 5.89 28.37 3.66
N ALA A 47 7.21 28.41 3.44
CA ALA A 47 7.90 27.46 2.58
C ALA A 47 7.82 26.01 3.11
N ALA A 48 8.00 25.79 4.41
CA ALA A 48 7.90 24.48 5.04
C ALA A 48 6.46 23.93 5.00
N ALA A 49 5.46 24.77 5.26
CA ALA A 49 4.06 24.39 5.16
C ALA A 49 3.68 24.01 3.72
N TRP A 50 4.10 24.79 2.74
CA TRP A 50 3.86 24.50 1.33
C TRP A 50 4.56 23.22 0.86
N ALA A 51 5.81 23.01 1.28
CA ALA A 51 6.54 21.78 1.02
C ALA A 51 5.86 20.56 1.66
N GLY A 52 5.37 20.68 2.89
CA GLY A 52 4.63 19.62 3.59
C GLY A 52 3.31 19.26 2.91
N VAL A 53 2.54 20.27 2.47
CA VAL A 53 1.28 20.04 1.73
C VAL A 53 1.55 19.40 0.37
N THR A 54 2.60 19.84 -0.32
CA THR A 54 2.99 19.28 -1.61
C THR A 54 3.49 17.85 -1.45
N TRP A 55 4.26 17.55 -0.40
CA TRP A 55 4.68 16.18 -0.09
C TRP A 55 3.47 15.29 0.20
N ARG A 56 2.46 15.75 0.96
CA ARG A 56 1.22 14.99 1.16
C ARG A 56 0.52 14.66 -0.16
N ARG A 57 0.44 15.60 -1.11
CA ARG A 57 -0.12 15.33 -2.45
C ARG A 57 0.70 14.32 -3.25
N LEU A 58 2.03 14.29 -3.09
CA LEU A 58 2.86 13.24 -3.69
C LEU A 58 2.71 11.89 -2.97
N ASN A 59 2.44 11.87 -1.66
CA ASN A 59 2.27 10.66 -0.85
C ASN A 59 0.86 10.07 -0.88
N GLU A 60 -0.16 10.81 -1.32
CA GLU A 60 -1.46 10.23 -1.71
C GLU A 60 -1.32 9.35 -2.96
N ILE A 61 -0.22 9.52 -3.71
CA ILE A 61 0.24 8.67 -4.81
C ILE A 61 1.37 7.74 -4.33
N GLU A 62 1.36 7.32 -3.06
CA GLU A 62 2.35 6.34 -2.58
C GLU A 62 1.90 4.95 -3.02
N PRO A 63 2.61 4.33 -3.99
CA PRO A 63 2.16 3.09 -4.64
C PRO A 63 2.08 1.92 -3.66
N GLU A 64 2.78 1.99 -2.52
CA GLU A 64 2.74 1.00 -1.44
C GLU A 64 1.38 0.96 -0.74
N ARG A 65 0.80 2.12 -0.39
CA ARG A 65 -0.55 2.14 0.21
C ARG A 65 -1.63 1.77 -0.80
N LEU A 66 -1.42 2.10 -2.06
CA LEU A 66 -2.29 1.66 -3.15
C LEU A 66 -2.24 0.14 -3.32
N ALA A 67 -1.07 -0.48 -3.21
CA ALA A 67 -0.92 -1.94 -3.25
C ALA A 67 -1.75 -2.63 -2.15
N ASP A 68 -1.62 -2.17 -0.90
CA ASP A 68 -2.39 -2.74 0.22
C ASP A 68 -3.91 -2.53 0.02
N ARG A 69 -4.33 -1.36 -0.50
CA ARG A 69 -5.74 -1.08 -0.83
C ARG A 69 -6.27 -1.95 -1.96
N ILE A 70 -5.45 -2.27 -2.97
CA ILE A 70 -5.82 -3.19 -4.06
C ILE A 70 -6.11 -4.57 -3.46
N VAL A 71 -5.22 -5.09 -2.61
CA VAL A 71 -5.38 -6.40 -1.96
C VAL A 71 -6.66 -6.45 -1.14
N GLU A 72 -6.92 -5.44 -0.31
CA GLU A 72 -8.12 -5.37 0.53
C GLU A 72 -9.40 -5.26 -0.30
N TRP A 73 -9.37 -4.49 -1.39
CA TRP A 73 -10.51 -4.38 -2.31
C TRP A 73 -10.81 -5.69 -3.03
N VAL A 74 -9.77 -6.37 -3.54
CA VAL A 74 -9.92 -7.70 -4.19
C VAL A 74 -10.49 -8.71 -3.19
N ARG A 75 -9.96 -8.72 -1.96
CA ARG A 75 -10.47 -9.56 -0.86
C ARG A 75 -11.93 -9.28 -0.55
N ALA A 76 -12.33 -8.01 -0.45
CA ALA A 76 -13.70 -7.62 -0.15
C ALA A 76 -14.71 -8.07 -1.22
N GLN A 77 -14.27 -8.19 -2.48
CA GLN A 77 -15.10 -8.73 -3.57
C GLN A 77 -15.16 -10.26 -3.60
N GLY A 78 -14.37 -10.97 -2.79
CA GLY A 78 -14.24 -12.42 -2.87
C GLY A 78 -13.66 -12.91 -4.21
N LYS A 79 -12.98 -12.03 -4.96
CA LYS A 79 -12.28 -12.35 -6.19
C LYS A 79 -10.82 -12.68 -5.88
N PHE A 80 -10.17 -13.41 -6.78
CA PHE A 80 -8.74 -13.75 -6.68
C PHE A 80 -7.93 -13.22 -7.86
N GLU A 81 -8.58 -12.42 -8.70
CA GLU A 81 -8.02 -11.86 -9.91
C GLU A 81 -8.50 -10.42 -10.08
N THR A 82 -7.63 -9.57 -10.63
CA THR A 82 -7.97 -8.20 -11.01
C THR A 82 -7.27 -7.82 -12.29
N THR A 83 -7.89 -6.95 -13.06
CA THR A 83 -7.22 -6.25 -14.17
C THR A 83 -6.75 -4.86 -13.74
N GLU A 84 -5.76 -4.32 -14.43
CA GLU A 84 -5.30 -2.94 -14.19
C GLU A 84 -6.45 -1.93 -14.38
N ALA A 85 -7.28 -2.14 -15.40
CA ALA A 85 -8.45 -1.30 -15.69
C ALA A 85 -9.49 -1.33 -14.56
N GLU A 86 -9.77 -2.50 -13.98
CA GLU A 86 -10.67 -2.63 -12.84
C GLU A 86 -10.10 -1.95 -11.59
N ALA A 87 -8.81 -2.11 -11.31
CA ALA A 87 -8.16 -1.46 -10.18
C ALA A 87 -8.18 0.07 -10.30
N ILE A 88 -7.95 0.61 -11.50
CA ILE A 88 -8.06 2.06 -11.80
C ILE A 88 -9.49 2.55 -11.55
N ALA A 89 -10.48 1.84 -12.10
CA ALA A 89 -11.89 2.21 -11.97
C ALA A 89 -12.38 2.14 -10.52
N ALA A 90 -11.95 1.12 -9.77
CA ALA A 90 -12.39 0.88 -8.41
C ALA A 90 -11.76 1.84 -7.38
N LEU A 91 -10.48 2.18 -7.55
CA LEU A 91 -9.75 3.01 -6.58
C LEU A 91 -9.74 4.49 -6.96
N ALA A 92 -10.33 4.85 -8.11
CA ALA A 92 -10.32 6.19 -8.68
C ALA A 92 -8.91 6.81 -8.69
N ALA A 93 -7.90 5.98 -8.95
CA ALA A 93 -6.50 6.33 -8.84
C ALA A 93 -5.86 6.53 -10.22
N PRO A 94 -4.81 7.37 -10.33
CA PRO A 94 -4.06 7.54 -11.57
C PRO A 94 -3.51 6.21 -12.11
N ALA A 95 -3.54 6.01 -13.43
CA ALA A 95 -3.03 4.79 -14.07
C ALA A 95 -1.56 4.51 -13.72
N SER A 96 -0.71 5.55 -13.72
CA SER A 96 0.71 5.42 -13.38
C SER A 96 0.95 4.93 -11.95
N SER A 97 0.09 5.29 -11.00
CA SER A 97 0.22 4.86 -9.60
C SER A 97 -0.32 3.46 -9.37
N VAL A 98 -1.39 3.08 -10.07
CA VAL A 98 -1.92 1.71 -10.03
C VAL A 98 -0.93 0.75 -10.66
N HIS A 99 -0.33 1.12 -11.80
CA HIS A 99 0.73 0.36 -12.42
C HIS A 99 1.91 0.13 -11.48
N ALA A 100 2.41 1.19 -10.84
CA ALA A 100 3.49 1.09 -9.87
C ALA A 100 3.12 0.23 -8.64
N ALA A 101 1.86 0.31 -8.17
CA ALA A 101 1.38 -0.51 -7.07
C ALA A 101 1.31 -2.01 -7.42
N LEU A 102 0.85 -2.34 -8.63
CA LEU A 102 0.86 -3.71 -9.16
C LEU A 102 2.28 -4.22 -9.31
N GLU A 103 3.22 -3.40 -9.78
CA GLU A 103 4.63 -3.78 -9.87
C GLU A 103 5.24 -4.08 -8.50
N ILE A 104 4.90 -3.30 -7.47
CA ILE A 104 5.32 -3.58 -6.09
C ILE A 104 4.78 -4.92 -5.61
N LEU A 105 3.48 -5.19 -5.81
CA LEU A 105 2.88 -6.48 -5.46
C LEU A 105 3.55 -7.65 -6.22
N ARG A 106 3.94 -7.43 -7.48
CA ARG A 106 4.66 -8.42 -8.29
C ARG A 106 6.05 -8.68 -7.72
N SER A 107 6.78 -7.64 -7.34
CA SER A 107 8.10 -7.74 -6.73
C SER A 107 8.08 -8.46 -5.38
N ARG A 108 6.98 -8.35 -4.63
CA ARG A 108 6.74 -9.07 -3.37
C ARG A 108 6.32 -10.53 -3.58
N GLY A 109 6.03 -10.94 -4.81
CA GLY A 109 5.51 -12.28 -5.13
C GLY A 109 4.05 -12.50 -4.70
N GLU A 110 3.30 -11.42 -4.44
CA GLU A 110 1.90 -11.50 -4.01
C GLU A 110 0.93 -11.64 -5.20
N ILE A 111 1.36 -11.27 -6.40
CA ILE A 111 0.59 -11.39 -7.64
C ILE A 111 1.38 -12.09 -8.74
N ILE A 112 0.66 -12.79 -9.60
CA ILE A 112 1.17 -13.43 -10.81
C ILE A 112 0.41 -12.81 -11.99
N ALA A 113 1.16 -12.30 -12.98
CA ALA A 113 0.57 -11.84 -14.23
C ALA A 113 0.28 -13.06 -15.12
N ASP A 114 -0.99 -13.27 -15.45
CA ASP A 114 -1.46 -14.30 -16.37
C ASP A 114 -2.13 -13.62 -17.58
N HIS A 115 -1.79 -14.07 -18.78
CA HIS A 115 -2.41 -13.58 -20.01
C HIS A 115 -3.57 -14.50 -20.37
N ARG A 116 -4.79 -14.10 -19.98
CA ARG A 116 -6.02 -14.85 -20.25
C ARG A 116 -6.81 -14.13 -21.32
N HIS A 117 -7.10 -14.82 -22.43
CA HIS A 117 -8.02 -14.35 -23.48
C HIS A 117 -7.75 -12.90 -23.93
N ASP A 118 -6.49 -12.60 -24.29
CA ASP A 118 -6.07 -11.28 -24.80
C ASP A 118 -6.12 -10.12 -23.77
N ARG A 119 -6.19 -10.44 -22.47
CA ARG A 119 -6.11 -9.44 -21.38
C ARG A 119 -5.07 -9.84 -20.34
N LEU A 120 -4.35 -8.85 -19.83
CA LEU A 120 -3.42 -9.00 -18.71
C LEU A 120 -4.23 -9.06 -17.41
N VAL A 121 -4.21 -10.21 -16.75
CA VAL A 121 -4.92 -10.45 -15.49
C VAL A 121 -3.89 -10.68 -14.39
N TYR A 122 -4.06 -10.02 -13.26
CA TYR A 122 -3.22 -10.21 -12.08
C TYR A 122 -3.93 -11.13 -11.10
N VAL A 123 -3.38 -12.32 -10.89
CA VAL A 123 -3.92 -13.35 -10.00
C VAL A 123 -3.22 -13.25 -8.65
N PHE A 124 -3.99 -13.31 -7.56
CA PHE A 124 -3.50 -13.27 -6.19
C PHE A 124 -3.48 -14.69 -5.59
N PRO A 125 -2.38 -15.44 -5.70
CA PRO A 125 -2.28 -16.81 -5.19
C PRO A 125 -2.51 -16.90 -3.68
N ASN A 126 -2.04 -15.91 -2.91
CA ASN A 126 -2.18 -15.89 -1.44
C ASN A 126 -3.62 -15.63 -0.96
N LEU A 127 -4.44 -15.00 -1.80
CA LEU A 127 -5.86 -14.75 -1.50
C LEU A 127 -6.73 -15.95 -1.87
N LYS A 128 -6.28 -16.82 -2.77
CA LYS A 128 -6.97 -18.05 -3.14
C LYS A 128 -7.01 -18.94 -1.91
N GLU A 129 -8.17 -19.00 -1.24
CA GLU A 129 -8.38 -19.95 -0.16
C GLU A 129 -7.91 -21.32 -0.67
N SER A 130 -6.85 -21.83 -0.05
CA SER A 130 -6.43 -23.21 -0.21
C SER A 130 -7.62 -24.04 0.25
N LYS A 131 -8.45 -24.45 -0.70
CA LYS A 131 -9.44 -25.49 -0.49
C LYS A 131 -8.63 -26.75 -0.29
N VAL A 132 -8.19 -26.97 0.94
CA VAL A 132 -7.57 -28.22 1.37
C VAL A 132 -8.66 -29.26 1.24
N GLU A 133 -8.60 -30.05 0.19
CA GLU A 133 -9.51 -31.16 -0.05
C GLU A 133 -8.91 -32.41 0.59
N ARG A 134 -9.62 -33.01 1.56
CA ARG A 134 -9.23 -34.33 2.06
C ARG A 134 -9.59 -35.34 0.99
N ARG A 135 -8.58 -35.89 0.32
CA ARG A 135 -8.75 -37.04 -0.56
C ARG A 135 -8.65 -38.31 0.26
N CYS A 136 -9.69 -39.15 0.23
CA CYS A 136 -9.61 -40.47 0.83
C CYS A 136 -8.60 -41.34 0.03
N PRO A 137 -7.57 -41.92 0.67
CA PRO A 137 -6.55 -42.72 -0.03
C PRO A 137 -7.11 -44.04 -0.61
N TYR A 138 -8.27 -44.48 -0.14
CA TYR A 138 -8.87 -45.75 -0.56
C TYR A 138 -9.86 -45.63 -1.71
N CYS A 139 -10.67 -44.56 -1.75
CA CYS A 139 -11.74 -44.40 -2.76
C CYS A 139 -11.63 -43.12 -3.61
N GLY A 140 -10.65 -42.25 -3.32
CA GLY A 140 -10.44 -41.01 -4.08
C GLY A 140 -11.50 -39.92 -3.87
N ALA A 141 -12.53 -40.17 -3.05
CA ALA A 141 -13.56 -39.20 -2.76
C ALA A 141 -12.99 -37.96 -2.05
N GLN A 142 -13.40 -36.78 -2.50
CA GLN A 142 -12.95 -35.48 -2.01
C GLN A 142 -13.99 -34.93 -1.04
N PHE A 143 -13.57 -34.67 0.20
CA PHE A 143 -14.46 -34.10 1.22
C PHE A 143 -13.91 -32.76 1.75
N PRO A 144 -14.79 -31.75 1.98
CA PRO A 144 -14.39 -30.50 2.59
C PRO A 144 -13.99 -30.71 4.06
N VAL A 145 -12.83 -30.17 4.46
CA VAL A 145 -12.22 -30.33 5.81
C VAL A 145 -13.13 -29.86 6.95
N LYS A 146 -14.09 -28.96 6.68
CA LYS A 146 -15.02 -28.41 7.70
C LYS A 146 -15.97 -29.45 8.31
N GLN A 147 -16.11 -30.63 7.71
CA GLN A 147 -16.90 -31.69 8.31
C GLN A 147 -16.00 -32.65 9.10
N ALA A 148 -16.25 -32.77 10.41
CA ALA A 148 -15.57 -33.71 11.29
C ALA A 148 -16.03 -35.15 11.03
N LEU A 149 -15.79 -35.68 9.83
CA LEU A 149 -16.05 -37.07 9.49
C LEU A 149 -14.82 -37.91 9.86
N SER A 150 -14.97 -38.77 10.86
CA SER A 150 -13.99 -39.78 11.27
C SER A 150 -13.99 -41.02 10.35
N LYS A 151 -15.07 -41.22 9.59
CA LYS A 151 -15.24 -42.33 8.65
C LYS A 151 -15.69 -41.81 7.29
N CYS A 152 -15.12 -42.36 6.22
CA CYS A 152 -15.55 -42.04 4.87
C CYS A 152 -16.97 -42.59 4.62
N PRO A 153 -17.94 -41.77 4.20
CA PRO A 153 -19.31 -42.23 3.94
C PRO A 153 -19.43 -43.08 2.67
N ASN A 154 -18.40 -43.07 1.81
CA ASN A 154 -18.38 -43.82 0.55
C ASN A 154 -17.73 -45.21 0.68
N CYS A 155 -16.76 -45.39 1.58
CA CYS A 155 -16.03 -46.66 1.72
C CYS A 155 -15.88 -47.17 3.17
N GLY A 156 -16.34 -46.43 4.18
CA GLY A 156 -16.28 -46.83 5.59
C GLY A 156 -14.89 -46.79 6.24
N ALA A 157 -13.83 -46.48 5.50
CA ALA A 157 -12.46 -46.43 6.00
C ALA A 157 -12.23 -45.27 6.99
N SER A 158 -11.35 -45.48 7.98
CA SER A 158 -10.88 -44.46 8.91
C SER A 158 -10.00 -43.45 8.16
N LEU A 159 -10.37 -42.17 8.24
CA LEU A 159 -9.62 -41.08 7.63
C LEU A 159 -8.49 -40.65 8.58
N GLU A 160 -7.26 -41.08 8.29
CA GLU A 160 -6.06 -40.57 8.98
C GLU A 160 -5.59 -39.28 8.31
N LEU A 161 -5.33 -38.24 9.12
CA LEU A 161 -4.81 -36.97 8.63
C LEU A 161 -3.34 -37.14 8.23
N GLN A 162 -3.06 -37.13 6.92
CA GLN A 162 -1.71 -36.82 6.43
C GLN A 162 -1.60 -35.30 6.22
N LEU A 163 -0.78 -34.66 7.05
CA LEU A 163 -0.27 -33.30 6.83
C LEU A 163 0.85 -33.41 5.79
N ASN A 164 0.69 -32.73 4.66
CA ASN A 164 1.76 -32.45 3.72
C ASN A 164 1.80 -30.94 3.49
#